data_AF-A0A958P593-F1
#
_entry.id   AF-A0A958P593-F1
#
_cell.length_a   1.000
_cell.length_b   1.000
_cell.length_c   1.000
_cell.angle_alpha   90.00
_cell.angle_beta   90.00
_cell.angle_gamma   90.00
#
_symmetry.space_group_name_H-M   'P 1'
#
loop_
_entity.id
_entity.type
_entity.pdbx_description
1 polymer ?
#
loop_
_entity_poly.entity_id
_entity_poly.type
_entity_poly.pdbx_seq_one_letter_code
_entity_poly.pdbx_strand_id
1 'polypeptide(L)'
;MGKKRVVVICPGRGSYTKETLGYLQRRGVKISTEQIQMDHARKQLELPTLTELDTASAFKTQLHTKGEHASPLIYACSLADFVNIDR
;
A
#
# COMPACT_ATOMS: atom_id res chain seq x y z
N MET A 1 -31.31 -17.67 -10.03
CA MET A 1 -29.85 -17.80 -9.77
C MET A 1 -29.52 -16.94 -8.56
N GLY A 2 -29.18 -17.53 -7.41
CA GLY A 2 -28.94 -16.77 -6.17
C GLY A 2 -27.64 -15.97 -6.23
N LYS A 3 -27.59 -14.81 -5.57
CA LYS A 3 -26.34 -14.02 -5.44
C LYS A 3 -25.29 -14.84 -4.68
N LYS A 4 -24.07 -14.91 -5.21
CA LYS A 4 -22.93 -15.50 -4.50
C LYS A 4 -22.57 -14.63 -3.30
N ARG A 5 -22.31 -15.24 -2.15
CA ARG A 5 -21.86 -14.56 -0.92
C ARG A 5 -20.36 -14.73 -0.78
N VAL A 6 -19.65 -13.65 -0.47
CA VAL A 6 -18.19 -13.63 -0.28
C VAL A 6 -17.89 -13.02 1.08
N VAL A 7 -16.91 -13.58 1.77
CA VAL A 7 -16.33 -13.02 3.00
C VAL A 7 -14.87 -12.68 2.70
N VAL A 8 -14.46 -11.47 3.03
CA VAL A 8 -13.06 -11.04 2.93
C VAL A 8 -12.48 -10.99 4.34
N ILE A 9 -11.42 -11.75 4.58
CA ILE A 9 -10.68 -11.75 5.84
C ILE A 9 -9.37 -11.02 5.59
N CYS A 10 -9.10 -9.99 6.39
CA CYS A 10 -7.89 -9.18 6.29
C CYS A 10 -6.94 -9.52 7.46
N PRO A 11 -6.24 -10.67 7.47
CA PRO A 11 -5.17 -10.87 8.42
C PRO A 11 -4.10 -9.80 8.14
N GLY A 12 -3.49 -9.22 9.17
CA GLY A 12 -2.43 -8.24 8.96
C GLY A 12 -1.35 -8.81 8.02
N ARG A 13 -1.02 -8.11 6.93
CA ARG A 13 -0.13 -8.62 5.85
C ARG A 13 1.33 -8.85 6.28
N GLY A 14 1.65 -8.67 7.55
CA GLY A 14 3.03 -8.63 8.05
C GLY A 14 3.71 -7.30 7.70
N SER A 15 5.02 -7.35 7.48
CA SER A 15 5.86 -6.16 7.26
C SER A 15 5.99 -5.78 5.79
N TYR A 16 6.38 -4.54 5.52
CA TYR A 16 6.87 -4.13 4.19
C TYR A 16 8.38 -4.42 4.11
N THR A 17 8.78 -5.26 3.16
CA THR A 17 10.12 -5.86 3.06
C THR A 17 10.80 -5.54 1.72
N LYS A 18 12.06 -5.95 1.58
CA LYS A 18 12.80 -5.79 0.32
C LYS A 18 12.13 -6.53 -0.84
N GLU A 19 11.57 -7.71 -0.59
CA GLU A 19 10.90 -8.55 -1.58
C GLU A 19 9.57 -7.95 -2.04
N THR A 20 8.97 -7.10 -1.21
CA THR A 20 7.71 -6.40 -1.50
C THR A 20 7.90 -4.96 -1.95
N LEU A 21 9.13 -4.51 -2.22
CA LEU A 21 9.38 -3.20 -2.83
C LEU A 21 8.67 -3.09 -4.20
N GLY A 22 8.06 -1.93 -4.47
CA GLY A 22 7.33 -1.68 -5.72
C GLY A 22 5.96 -2.39 -5.78
N TYR A 23 5.39 -2.80 -4.65
CA TYR A 23 4.14 -3.55 -4.62
C TYR A 23 2.96 -2.71 -5.11
N LEU A 24 2.88 -1.46 -4.65
CA LEU A 24 1.79 -0.55 -5.02
C LEU A 24 1.84 -0.23 -6.50
N GLN A 25 3.04 0.06 -7.03
CA GLN A 25 3.24 0.30 -8.46
C GLN A 25 2.73 -0.87 -9.32
N ARG A 26 2.99 -2.12 -8.91
CA ARG A 26 2.53 -3.31 -9.66
C ARG A 26 1.01 -3.49 -9.68
N ARG A 27 0.26 -2.93 -8.72
CA ARG A 27 -1.21 -3.03 -8.62
C ARG A 27 -1.93 -1.75 -9.11
N GLY A 28 -1.17 -0.76 -9.59
CA GLY A 28 -1.47 0.69 -9.59
C GLY A 28 -2.61 1.25 -10.44
N VAL A 29 -3.55 0.47 -10.97
CA VAL A 29 -4.69 1.05 -11.72
C VAL A 29 -5.86 1.38 -10.78
N LYS A 30 -6.27 0.44 -9.91
CA LYS A 30 -7.51 0.56 -9.11
C LYS A 30 -7.38 1.35 -7.80
N ILE A 31 -6.18 1.51 -7.25
CA ILE A 31 -5.93 2.24 -5.99
C ILE A 31 -5.54 3.71 -6.21
N SER A 32 -5.48 4.17 -7.46
CA SER A 32 -4.89 5.45 -7.82
C SER A 32 -5.48 6.64 -7.05
N THR A 33 -6.81 6.68 -6.84
CA THR A 33 -7.46 7.78 -6.11
C THR A 33 -7.09 7.81 -4.63
N GLU A 34 -7.18 6.68 -3.92
CA GLU A 34 -6.84 6.60 -2.50
C GLU A 34 -5.34 6.82 -2.27
N GLN A 35 -4.49 6.32 -3.18
CA GLN A 35 -3.05 6.55 -3.15
C GLN A 35 -2.71 8.03 -3.30
N ILE A 36 -3.37 8.76 -4.21
CA ILE A 36 -3.19 10.21 -4.38
C ILE A 36 -3.55 10.95 -3.08
N GLN A 37 -4.64 10.57 -2.42
CA GLN A 37 -5.05 11.21 -1.16
C GLN A 37 -4.05 10.94 -0.03
N MET A 38 -3.56 9.70 0.10
CA MET A 38 -2.52 9.33 1.06
C MET A 38 -1.22 10.11 0.81
N ASP A 39 -0.80 10.21 -0.45
CA ASP A 39 0.40 10.97 -0.82
C ASP A 39 0.24 12.47 -0.55
N HIS A 40 -0.92 13.05 -0.84
CA HIS A 40 -1.21 14.44 -0.52
C HIS A 40 -1.12 14.70 0.99
N ALA A 41 -1.78 13.85 1.80
CA ALA A 41 -1.73 13.98 3.25
C ALA A 41 -0.29 13.90 3.81
N ARG A 42 0.55 13.02 3.24
CA ARG A 42 1.96 12.89 3.64
C ARG A 42 2.80 14.10 3.26
N LYS A 43 2.58 14.68 2.07
CA LYS A 43 3.24 15.93 1.67
C LYS A 43 2.95 17.09 2.62
N GLN A 44 1.70 17.21 3.10
CA GLN A 44 1.33 18.23 4.09
C GLN A 44 2.03 18.04 5.45
N LEU A 45 2.49 16.83 5.74
CA LEU A 45 3.26 16.49 6.94
C LEU A 45 4.78 16.49 6.69
N GLU A 46 5.23 16.97 5.53
CA GLU A 46 6.65 16.96 5.13
C GLU A 46 7.29 15.56 5.14
N LEU A 47 6.47 14.52 4.94
CA LEU A 47 6.91 13.13 4.86
C LEU A 47 7.05 12.69 3.40
N PRO A 48 7.99 11.77 3.09
CA PRO A 48 8.07 11.15 1.76
C PRO A 48 6.76 10.43 1.45
N THR A 49 6.29 10.54 0.23
CA THR A 49 5.03 9.92 -0.21
C THR A 49 5.11 8.40 -0.22
N LEU A 50 3.96 7.71 -0.21
CA LEU A 50 3.96 6.25 -0.34
C LEU A 50 4.44 5.85 -1.74
N THR A 51 4.12 6.63 -2.76
CA THR A 51 4.65 6.40 -4.12
C THR A 51 6.17 6.52 -4.17
N GLU A 52 6.76 7.56 -3.58
CA GLU A 52 8.24 7.72 -3.51
C GLU A 52 8.91 6.58 -2.75
N LEU A 53 8.30 6.13 -1.64
CA LEU A 53 8.81 5.00 -0.86
C LEU A 53 8.68 3.68 -1.62
N ASP A 54 7.56 3.42 -2.29
CA ASP A 54 7.31 2.17 -3.02
C ASP A 54 8.16 2.09 -4.30
N THR A 55 8.42 3.21 -4.96
CA THR A 55 9.22 3.30 -6.20
C THR A 55 10.70 3.62 -5.97
N ALA A 56 11.16 3.62 -4.72
CA ALA A 56 12.56 3.80 -4.40
C ALA A 56 13.45 2.78 -5.14
N SER A 57 14.62 3.22 -5.62
CA SER A 57 15.54 2.36 -6.37
C SER A 57 16.05 1.14 -5.59
N ALA A 58 16.03 1.22 -4.26
CA ALA A 58 16.39 0.12 -3.38
C ALA A 58 15.67 0.23 -2.03
N PHE A 59 15.38 -0.92 -1.43
CA PHE A 59 14.87 -1.00 -0.08
C PHE A 59 15.96 -0.56 0.91
N LYS A 60 15.62 0.43 1.73
CA LYS A 60 16.48 0.96 2.79
C LYS A 60 15.84 0.68 4.13
N THR A 61 16.44 -0.19 4.95
CA THR A 61 15.90 -0.56 6.28
C THR A 61 15.61 0.67 7.13
N GLN A 62 16.59 1.58 7.28
CA GLN A 62 16.45 2.80 8.09
C GLN A 62 15.34 3.77 7.63
N LEU A 63 14.81 3.60 6.41
CA LEU A 63 13.72 4.40 5.89
C LEU A 63 12.41 3.60 5.93
N HIS A 64 12.37 2.44 5.28
CA HIS A 64 11.13 1.69 5.02
C HIS A 64 10.60 0.96 6.26
N THR A 65 11.44 0.64 7.25
CA THR A 65 11.00 -0.04 8.47
C THR A 65 10.65 0.93 9.60
N LYS A 66 10.81 2.25 9.41
CA LYS A 66 10.32 3.24 10.37
C LYS A 66 8.81 3.13 10.45
N GLY A 67 8.24 3.11 11.66
CA GLY A 67 6.79 2.91 11.85
C GLY A 67 5.90 3.88 11.06
N GLU A 68 6.33 5.13 10.94
CA GLU A 68 5.70 6.20 10.15
C GLU A 68 5.68 5.96 8.62
N HIS A 69 6.45 4.98 8.12
CA HIS A 69 6.53 4.62 6.70
C HIS A 69 6.06 3.18 6.49
N ALA A 70 6.51 2.26 7.34
CA ALA A 70 6.14 0.86 7.32
C ALA A 70 4.63 0.68 7.46
N SER A 71 4.01 1.26 8.50
CA SER A 71 2.57 1.05 8.76
C SER A 71 1.68 1.58 7.62
N PRO A 72 1.90 2.79 7.08
CA PRO A 72 1.16 3.27 5.91
C PRO A 72 1.40 2.46 4.64
N LEU A 73 2.64 2.03 4.36
CA LEU A 73 2.94 1.15 3.22
C LEU A 73 2.22 -0.19 3.34
N ILE A 74 2.19 -0.77 4.54
CA ILE A 74 1.48 -2.00 4.85
C ILE A 74 -0.02 -1.81 4.58
N TYR A 75 -0.60 -0.75 5.13
CA TYR A 75 -2.01 -0.43 4.94
C TYR A 75 -2.36 -0.25 3.45
N ALA A 76 -1.59 0.56 2.72
CA ALA A 76 -1.82 0.83 1.31
C ALA A 76 -1.74 -0.46 0.47
N CYS A 77 -0.81 -1.36 0.78
CA CYS A 77 -0.70 -2.64 0.09
C CYS A 77 -1.93 -3.53 0.33
N SER A 78 -2.41 -3.62 1.58
CA SER A 78 -3.64 -4.35 1.90
C SER A 78 -4.87 -3.75 1.22
N LEU A 79 -4.96 -2.42 1.16
CA LEU A 79 -6.02 -1.75 0.43
C LEU A 79 -5.94 -2.06 -1.07
N ALA A 80 -4.73 -2.06 -1.65
CA ALA A 80 -4.52 -2.39 -3.05
C ALA A 80 -5.01 -3.80 -3.38
N ASP A 81 -4.77 -4.76 -2.49
CA ASP A 81 -5.29 -6.12 -2.65
C ASP A 81 -6.82 -6.15 -2.60
N PHE A 82 -7.43 -5.45 -1.64
CA PHE A 82 -8.88 -5.42 -1.47
C PHE A 82 -9.62 -4.80 -2.67
N VAL A 83 -9.13 -3.69 -3.22
CA VAL A 83 -9.77 -3.03 -4.37
C VAL A 83 -9.58 -3.80 -5.67
N ASN A 84 -8.61 -4.71 -5.72
CA ASN A 84 -8.36 -5.56 -6.89
C ASN A 84 -9.21 -6.85 -6.92
N ILE A 85 -9.91 -7.20 -5.84
CA ILE A 85 -10.84 -8.34 -5.83
C ILE A 85 -11.93 -8.13 -6.90
N ASP A 86 -12.11 -9.13 -7.76
CA ASP A 86 -13.22 -9.19 -8.72
C ASP A 86 -14.54 -9.43 -7.99
N ARG A 87 -15.56 -8.61 -8.28
CA ARG A 87 -16.81 -8.52 -7.49
C ARG A 87 -18.03 -8.89 -8.32
#